data_AF-A0A6P0TI61-F1
#
_entry.id   AF-A0A6P0TI61-F1
#
_cell.length_a   1.000
_cell.length_b   1.000
_cell.length_c   1.000
_cell.angle_alpha   90.00
_cell.angle_beta   90.00
_cell.angle_gamma   90.00
#
_symmetry.space_group_name_H-M   'P 1'
#
loop_
_entity.id
_entity.type
_entity.pdbx_description
1 polymer ?
#
loop_
_entity_poly.entity_id
_entity_poly.type
_entity_poly.pdbx_seq_one_letter_code
_entity_poly.pdbx_strand_id
1 'polypeptide(L)' 'MGSKGKKLGEVKSSSGQPYYYYWNQSTGEVHVGGESAGYASSPENAWQKANFYATTGKPMR' A
#
# COMPACT_ATOMS: atom_id res chain seq x y z
N MET A 1 -1.53 -18.28 8.22
CA MET A 1 -1.28 -16.83 8.28
C MET A 1 -1.43 -16.27 6.87
N GLY A 2 -2.50 -15.51 6.59
CA GLY A 2 -2.65 -14.84 5.29
C GLY A 2 -1.61 -13.72 5.16
N SER A 3 -0.62 -13.91 4.32
CA SER A 3 0.51 -13.00 4.17
C SER A 3 0.01 -11.69 3.54
N LYS A 4 -0.17 -10.63 4.34
CA LYS A 4 -0.44 -9.24 3.90
C LYS A 4 0.64 -8.67 2.95
N GLY A 5 1.59 -9.49 2.50
CA GLY A 5 2.76 -9.11 1.73
C GLY A 5 3.97 -8.78 2.61
N LYS A 6 5.06 -8.42 1.95
CA LYS A 6 6.28 -7.93 2.60
C LYS A 6 6.10 -6.47 2.95
N LYS A 7 6.49 -6.06 4.16
CA LYS A 7 6.58 -4.64 4.54
C LYS A 7 7.64 -3.97 3.66
N LEU A 8 7.24 -2.99 2.86
CA LEU A 8 8.15 -2.28 1.96
C LEU A 8 8.61 -0.94 2.55
N GLY A 9 7.76 -0.26 3.32
CA GLY A 9 8.12 1.01 3.96
C GLY A 9 6.93 1.75 4.56
N GLU A 10 7.06 3.06 4.68
CA GLU A 10 6.05 3.97 5.22
C GLU A 10 5.62 4.99 4.17
N VAL A 11 4.33 5.32 4.16
CA VAL A 11 3.72 6.40 3.39
C VAL A 11 3.06 7.38 4.36
N LYS A 12 2.93 8.65 3.98
CA LYS A 12 2.29 9.67 4.82
C LYS A 12 0.88 9.93 4.34
N SER A 13 -0.07 9.97 5.26
CA SER A 13 -1.43 10.42 4.96
C SER A 13 -1.47 11.91 4.67
N SER A 14 -2.63 12.38 4.21
CA SER A 14 -2.92 13.82 4.04
C SER A 14 -2.82 14.61 5.35
N SER A 15 -3.01 13.97 6.50
CA SER A 15 -2.79 14.56 7.84
C SER A 15 -1.33 14.48 8.32
N GLY A 16 -0.42 13.92 7.52
CA GLY A 16 0.99 13.73 7.88
C GLY A 16 1.26 12.52 8.77
N GLN A 17 0.26 11.70 9.06
CA GLN A 17 0.43 10.48 9.85
C GLN A 17 1.13 9.39 9.02
N PRO A 18 2.17 8.73 9.55
CA PRO A 18 2.83 7.64 8.86
C PRO A 18 1.99 6.36 8.92
N TYR A 19 1.87 5.68 7.78
CA TYR A 19 1.26 4.36 7.64
C TYR A 19 2.26 3.39 7.00
N TYR A 20 2.42 2.21 7.58
CA TYR A 20 3.16 1.14 6.92
C TYR A 20 2.38 0.61 5.72
N TYR A 21 3.09 0.40 4.62
CA TYR A 21 2.56 -0.30 3.46
C TYR A 21 3.28 -1.63 3.22
N TYR A 22 2.50 -2.58 2.73
CA TYR A 22 2.90 -3.94 2.47
C TYR A 22 2.53 -4.27 1.03
N TRP A 23 3.34 -5.08 0.38
CA TRP A 23 3.05 -5.56 -0.97
C TRP A 23 3.31 -7.05 -1.07
N ASN A 24 2.33 -7.77 -1.59
CA ASN A 24 2.43 -9.19 -1.83
C ASN A 24 2.84 -9.41 -3.29
N GLN A 25 4.13 -9.70 -3.51
CA GLN A 25 4.68 -9.93 -4.85
C GLN A 25 4.02 -11.10 -5.60
N SER A 26 3.48 -12.11 -4.88
CA SER A 26 2.84 -13.27 -5.51
C SER A 26 1.44 -12.96 -6.05
N THR A 27 0.71 -12.04 -5.42
CA THR A 27 -0.68 -11.69 -5.78
C THR A 27 -0.79 -10.31 -6.43
N GLY A 28 0.22 -9.47 -6.24
CA GLY A 28 0.22 -8.05 -6.57
C GLY A 28 -0.47 -7.17 -5.52
N GLU A 29 -1.09 -7.72 -4.48
CA GLU A 29 -1.91 -6.94 -3.55
C GLU A 29 -1.08 -5.98 -2.69
N VAL A 30 -1.53 -4.73 -2.59
CA VAL A 30 -0.93 -3.66 -1.79
C VAL A 30 -1.83 -3.39 -0.59
N HIS A 31 -1.27 -3.38 0.61
CA HIS A 31 -1.97 -3.03 1.84
C HIS A 31 -1.37 -1.78 2.49
N VAL A 32 -2.21 -0.89 3.02
CA VAL A 32 -1.81 0.27 3.82
C VAL A 32 -2.56 0.24 5.13
N GLY A 33 -1.85 0.23 6.27
CA GLY A 33 -2.50 0.22 7.59
C GLY A 33 -3.42 -0.99 7.85
N GLY A 34 -3.36 -2.03 7.02
CA GLY A 34 -4.23 -3.21 7.09
C GLY A 34 -5.40 -3.21 6.11
N GLU A 35 -5.60 -2.15 5.32
CA GLU A 35 -6.60 -2.09 4.24
C GLU A 35 -5.95 -2.29 2.86
N SER A 36 -6.69 -2.86 1.92
CA SER A 36 -6.21 -3.05 0.54
C SER A 36 -6.25 -1.74 -0.25
N ALA A 37 -5.08 -1.27 -0.67
CA ALA A 37 -4.89 -0.07 -1.49
C ALA A 37 -4.98 -0.36 -3.01
N GLY A 38 -5.04 -1.63 -3.40
CA GLY A 38 -5.15 -2.09 -4.78
C GLY A 38 -4.10 -3.13 -5.16
N TYR A 39 -3.86 -3.29 -6.46
CA TYR A 39 -2.89 -4.26 -7.01
C TYR A 39 -1.78 -3.53 -7.76
N ALA A 40 -0.54 -3.97 -7.57
CA ALA A 40 0.65 -3.47 -8.22
C ALA A 40 1.50 -4.62 -8.75
N SER A 41 2.14 -4.40 -9.89
CA SER A 41 3.03 -5.37 -10.54
C SER A 41 4.51 -5.18 -10.18
N SER A 42 4.84 -4.08 -9.51
CA SER A 42 6.22 -3.70 -9.16
C SER A 42 6.26 -2.95 -7.82
N PRO A 43 7.40 -2.94 -7.11
CA PRO A 43 7.55 -2.22 -5.83
C PRO A 43 7.28 -0.72 -5.94
N GLU A 44 7.74 -0.09 -7.02
CA GLU A 44 7.52 1.34 -7.28
C GLU A 44 6.03 1.66 -7.47
N ASN A 45 5.32 0.83 -8.25
CA ASN A 45 3.87 0.97 -8.44
C ASN A 45 3.11 0.70 -7.13
N ALA A 46 3.59 -0.25 -6.31
CA ALA A 46 3.03 -0.52 -4.99
C ALA A 46 3.14 0.71 -4.08
N TRP A 47 4.29 1.39 -4.06
CA TRP A 47 4.46 2.63 -3.32
C TRP A 47 3.55 3.74 -3.85
N GLN A 48 3.43 3.92 -5.17
CA GLN A 48 2.54 4.93 -5.76
C GLN A 48 1.08 4.72 -5.34
N LYS A 49 0.58 3.48 -5.43
CA LYS A 49 -0.78 3.12 -5.01
C LYS A 49 -0.97 3.28 -3.51
N ALA A 50 0.00 2.86 -2.70
CA ALA A 50 -0.02 3.03 -1.25
C ALA A 50 -0.06 4.51 -0.85
N ASN A 51 0.76 5.35 -1.48
CA ASN A 51 0.84 6.78 -1.20
C ASN A 51 -0.45 7.51 -1.63
N PHE A 52 -1.00 7.14 -2.79
CA PHE A 52 -2.29 7.66 -3.24
C PHE A 52 -3.41 7.26 -2.28
N TYR A 53 -3.45 5.99 -1.84
CA TYR A 53 -4.44 5.51 -0.88
C TYR A 53 -4.31 6.20 0.47
N ALA A 54 -3.10 6.33 1.01
CA ALA A 54 -2.85 6.99 2.29
C ALA A 54 -3.30 8.46 2.29
N THR A 55 -3.17 9.15 1.16
CA THR A 55 -3.53 10.57 1.04
C THR A 55 -5.01 10.80 0.72
N THR A 56 -5.62 9.91 -0.06
CA THR A 56 -6.99 10.09 -0.59
C THR A 56 -8.05 9.21 0.08
N GLY A 57 -7.63 8.17 0.80
CA GLY A 57 -8.51 7.11 1.32
C GLY A 57 -9.17 6.26 0.23
N LYS A 58 -8.72 6.34 -1.02
CA LYS A 58 -9.32 5.65 -2.16
C LYS A 58 -8.29 4.75 -2.86
N PRO A 59 -8.66 3.53 -3.28
CA PRO A 59 -7.80 2.70 -4.09
C PRO A 59 -7.55 3.37 -5.45
N MET A 60 -6.30 3.38 -5.89
CA MET A 60 -5.90 3.96 -7.16
C MET A 60 -6.33 3.02 -8.30
N ARG A 61 -7.29 3.48 -9.13
CA ARG A 61 -7.79 2.75 -10.30
C ARG A 61 -6.67 2.39 -11.27
#